data_AF-A0A835ZBQ3-F1
#
_entry.id   AF-A0A835ZBQ3-F1
#
_cell.length_a   1.000
_cell.length_b   1.000
_cell.length_c   1.000
_cell.angle_alpha   90.00
_cell.angle_beta   90.00
_cell.angle_gamma   90.00
#
_symmetry.space_group_name_H-M   'P 1'
#
loop_
_entity.id
_entity.type
_entity.pdbx_description
1 polymer ?
#
loop_
_entity_poly.entity_id
_entity_poly.type
_entity_poly.pdbx_seq_one_letter_code
_entity_poly.pdbx_strand_id
1 'polypeptide(L)'
;MSWDAYISTQLTASGVICQAAILGKADMQIYAQEGGFALYPSYQANVTKEDGTEGVETIDEVSEMLAFFTSGGTKMPKFGIRMNQVKYQLLKQAEGPLLYLKCSTGGACVAATNALVIVGIYKGAGNEAQTMQVHCNATVEALADYLRQSGW
;
A
#
# COMPACT_ATOMS: atom_id res chain seq x y z
N MET A 1 9.09 8.62 20.07
CA MET A 1 7.72 8.74 19.49
C MET A 1 7.29 7.33 19.10
N SER A 2 6.02 6.97 19.32
CA SER A 2 5.49 5.67 18.87
C SER A 2 5.16 5.72 17.37
N TRP A 3 5.11 4.56 16.71
CA TRP A 3 4.72 4.46 15.31
C TRP A 3 3.29 4.99 15.05
N ASP A 4 2.38 4.82 16.00
CA ASP A 4 1.01 5.35 15.91
C ASP A 4 0.95 6.88 15.85
N ALA A 5 1.88 7.56 16.52
CA ALA A 5 1.97 9.02 16.45
C ALA A 5 2.39 9.48 15.05
N TYR A 6 3.26 8.74 14.36
CA TYR A 6 3.63 9.05 12.98
C TYR A 6 2.43 8.91 12.03
N ILE A 7 1.63 7.85 12.17
CA ILE A 7 0.44 7.67 11.32
C ILE A 7 -0.58 8.79 11.55
N SER A 8 -0.98 8.99 12.81
CA SER A 8 -2.03 9.96 13.16
C SER A 8 -1.66 11.40 12.83
N THR A 9 -0.40 11.79 13.02
CA THR A 9 0.02 13.20 12.81
C THR A 9 0.53 13.49 11.40
N GLN A 10 1.16 12.52 10.74
CA GLN A 10 1.78 12.76 9.43
C GLN A 10 0.92 12.24 8.28
N LEU A 11 0.24 11.10 8.43
CA LEU A 11 -0.49 10.47 7.31
C LEU A 11 -1.97 10.88 7.30
N THR A 12 -2.68 10.68 8.40
CA THR A 12 -4.15 10.79 8.42
C THR A 12 -4.68 12.14 8.90
N ALA A 13 -3.82 12.98 9.49
CA ALA A 13 -4.21 14.29 10.05
C ALA A 13 -4.95 15.21 9.06
N SER A 14 -4.65 15.12 7.76
CA SER A 14 -5.31 15.92 6.73
C SER A 14 -6.72 15.44 6.37
N GLY A 15 -7.11 14.23 6.78
CA GLY A 15 -8.37 13.57 6.41
C GLY A 15 -8.41 13.04 4.96
N VAL A 16 -7.35 13.25 4.16
CA VAL A 16 -7.27 12.76 2.78
C VAL A 16 -6.93 11.27 2.74
N ILE A 17 -5.95 10.85 3.53
CA ILE A 17 -5.59 9.43 3.70
C ILE A 17 -6.59 8.83 4.68
N CYS A 18 -7.48 7.98 4.17
CA CYS A 18 -8.53 7.36 4.98
C CYS A 18 -8.09 6.07 5.67
N GLN A 19 -7.04 5.41 5.18
CA GLN A 19 -6.44 4.24 5.82
C GLN A 19 -4.92 4.31 5.64
N ALA A 20 -4.16 3.90 6.65
CA ALA A 20 -2.71 3.97 6.61
C ALA A 20 -2.08 2.86 7.45
N ALA A 21 -0.85 2.49 7.12
CA ALA A 21 -0.06 1.57 7.91
C ALA A 21 1.45 1.78 7.75
N ILE A 22 2.18 1.37 8.79
CA ILE A 22 3.63 1.19 8.78
C ILE A 22 3.88 -0.28 9.06
N LEU A 23 4.58 -0.95 8.15
CA LEU A 23 4.87 -2.38 8.20
C LEU A 23 6.37 -2.62 8.27
N GLY A 24 6.81 -3.67 8.94
CA GLY A 24 8.17 -4.19 8.82
C GLY A 24 8.40 -4.77 7.43
N LYS A 25 9.45 -4.35 6.72
CA LYS A 25 9.75 -4.82 5.35
C LYS A 25 10.13 -6.31 5.28
N ALA A 26 10.65 -6.85 6.38
CA ALA A 26 11.17 -8.22 6.44
C ALA A 26 10.07 -9.30 6.59
N ASP A 27 8.91 -8.93 7.13
CA ASP A 27 7.85 -9.85 7.53
C ASP A 27 6.43 -9.33 7.25
N MET A 28 6.31 -8.07 6.81
CA MET A 28 5.04 -7.33 6.67
C MET A 28 4.28 -7.19 8.00
N GLN A 29 4.95 -7.30 9.15
CA GLN A 29 4.32 -7.12 10.45
C GLN A 29 3.85 -5.68 10.61
N ILE A 30 2.60 -5.50 11.03
CA ILE A 30 2.01 -4.17 11.25
C ILE A 30 2.60 -3.57 12.53
N TYR A 31 3.34 -2.47 12.39
CA TYR A 31 3.89 -1.71 13.51
C TYR A 31 2.95 -0.60 13.97
N ALA A 32 2.19 -0.03 13.03
CA ALA A 32 1.08 0.87 13.31
C ALA A 32 0.08 0.82 12.15
N GLN A 33 -1.19 1.11 12.43
CA GLN A 33 -2.23 1.21 11.42
C GLN A 33 -3.37 2.15 11.84
N GLU A 34 -4.09 2.68 10.86
CA GLU A 34 -5.29 3.50 11.08
C GLU A 34 -6.32 3.27 9.97
N GLY A 35 -7.59 3.60 10.25
CA GLY A 35 -8.68 3.51 9.27
C GLY A 35 -9.11 2.08 8.93
N GLY A 36 -8.77 1.11 9.79
CA GLY A 36 -9.08 -0.31 9.57
C GLY A 36 -8.25 -0.95 8.46
N PHE A 37 -7.03 -0.46 8.22
CA PHE A 37 -6.06 -1.18 7.40
C PHE A 37 -5.80 -2.59 7.95
N ALA A 38 -5.64 -3.56 7.07
CA ALA A 38 -5.26 -4.93 7.37
C ALA A 38 -4.66 -5.59 6.12
N LEU A 39 -3.76 -6.56 6.35
CA LEU A 39 -3.35 -7.54 5.35
C LEU A 39 -3.88 -8.90 5.78
N TYR A 40 -4.53 -9.60 4.85
CA TYR A 40 -5.15 -10.89 5.11
C TYR A 40 -4.25 -12.04 4.66
N PRO A 41 -3.86 -12.96 5.55
CA PRO A 41 -2.95 -14.06 5.20
C PRO A 41 -3.61 -15.15 4.35
N SER A 42 -4.94 -15.18 4.28
CA SER A 42 -5.67 -16.09 3.39
C SER A 42 -7.13 -15.65 3.28
N TYR A 43 -7.62 -15.47 2.06
CA TYR A 43 -9.03 -15.34 1.75
C TYR A 43 -9.33 -15.77 0.31
N GLN A 44 -10.58 -16.11 0.03
CA GLN A 44 -11.01 -16.43 -1.32
C GLN A 44 -11.49 -15.17 -2.04
N ALA A 45 -11.03 -14.96 -3.27
CA ALA A 45 -11.48 -13.86 -4.10
C ALA A 45 -11.67 -14.30 -5.55
N ASN A 46 -12.64 -13.69 -6.22
CA ASN A 46 -12.80 -13.83 -7.65
C ASN A 46 -11.63 -13.11 -8.34
N VAL A 47 -10.97 -13.82 -9.25
CA VAL A 47 -9.89 -13.30 -10.08
C VAL A 47 -10.16 -13.66 -11.53
N THR A 48 -9.89 -12.71 -12.41
CA THR A 48 -9.84 -12.96 -13.85
C THR A 48 -8.51 -13.62 -14.17
N LYS A 49 -8.57 -14.82 -14.75
CA LYS A 49 -7.41 -15.59 -15.20
C LYS A 49 -6.91 -15.08 -16.55
N GLU A 50 -5.73 -15.55 -16.96
CA GLU A 50 -5.11 -15.16 -18.23
C GLU A 50 -5.96 -15.55 -19.45
N ASP A 51 -6.78 -16.60 -19.32
CA ASP A 51 -7.72 -17.05 -20.34
C ASP A 51 -9.02 -16.20 -20.42
N GLY A 52 -9.12 -15.15 -19.59
CA GLY A 52 -10.28 -14.27 -19.52
C GLY A 52 -11.45 -14.84 -18.69
N THR A 53 -11.32 -16.04 -18.14
CA THR A 53 -12.34 -16.63 -17.26
C THR A 53 -12.25 -16.06 -15.85
N GLU A 54 -13.38 -15.99 -15.15
CA GLU A 54 -13.40 -15.70 -13.72
C GLU A 54 -13.31 -17.01 -12.94
N GLY A 55 -12.49 -17.01 -11.89
CA GLY A 55 -12.39 -18.14 -10.97
C GLY A 55 -12.14 -17.67 -9.54
N VAL A 56 -12.47 -18.54 -8.59
CA VAL A 56 -12.15 -18.32 -7.18
C VAL A 56 -10.73 -18.81 -6.94
N GLU A 57 -9.87 -17.93 -6.44
CA GLU A 57 -8.51 -18.27 -6.03
C GLU A 57 -8.30 -17.89 -4.57
N THR A 58 -7.37 -18.58 -3.92
CA THR A 58 -6.96 -18.26 -2.55
C THR A 58 -5.84 -17.23 -2.62
N ILE A 59 -6.03 -16.08 -1.97
CA ILE A 59 -5.11 -14.96 -1.95
C ILE A 59 -4.54 -14.81 -0.55
N ASP A 60 -3.23 -14.60 -0.48
CA ASP A 60 -2.49 -14.25 0.73
C ASP A 60 -1.78 -12.91 0.49
N GLU A 61 -2.36 -11.83 1.03
CA GLU A 61 -1.82 -10.48 0.87
C GLU A 61 -0.46 -10.31 1.57
N VAL A 62 -0.23 -11.03 2.66
CA VAL A 62 0.99 -10.92 3.46
C VAL A 62 2.16 -11.50 2.68
N SER A 63 2.03 -12.74 2.20
CA SER A 63 3.11 -13.39 1.45
C SER A 63 3.33 -12.77 0.07
N GLU A 64 2.27 -12.33 -0.62
CA GLU A 64 2.39 -11.63 -1.89
C GLU A 64 3.11 -10.28 -1.74
N MET A 65 2.76 -9.49 -0.73
CA MET A 65 3.41 -8.20 -0.46
C MET A 65 4.87 -8.40 -0.03
N LEU A 66 5.14 -9.38 0.83
CA LEU A 66 6.50 -9.73 1.24
C LEU A 66 7.37 -10.15 0.05
N ALA A 67 6.86 -11.05 -0.81
CA ALA A 67 7.54 -11.50 -2.01
C ALA A 67 7.86 -10.34 -2.97
N PHE A 68 6.92 -9.40 -3.11
CA PHE A 68 7.12 -8.20 -3.92
C PHE A 68 8.30 -7.36 -3.39
N PHE A 69 8.29 -6.97 -2.12
CA PHE A 69 9.34 -6.10 -1.56
C PHE A 69 10.70 -6.79 -1.41
N THR A 70 10.73 -8.09 -1.12
CA THR A 70 11.98 -8.88 -1.07
C THR A 70 12.61 -9.09 -2.44
N SER A 71 11.81 -9.08 -3.52
CA SER A 71 12.30 -9.10 -4.90
C SER A 71 12.81 -7.75 -5.42
N GLY A 72 12.83 -6.71 -4.56
CA GLY A 72 13.13 -5.34 -4.98
C GLY A 72 12.03 -4.69 -5.82
N GLY A 73 10.81 -5.21 -5.74
CA GLY A 73 9.66 -4.74 -6.52
C GLY A 73 9.70 -5.12 -8.00
N THR A 74 10.45 -6.17 -8.37
CA THR A 74 10.61 -6.59 -9.77
C THR A 74 9.59 -7.67 -10.17
N LYS A 75 9.10 -8.44 -9.20
CA LYS A 75 8.12 -9.53 -9.43
C LYS A 75 6.77 -9.12 -8.89
N MET A 76 5.88 -8.69 -9.79
CA MET A 76 4.49 -8.39 -9.43
C MET A 76 3.79 -9.63 -8.87
N PRO A 77 2.97 -9.50 -7.82
CA PRO A 77 2.14 -10.60 -7.34
C PRO A 77 1.22 -11.14 -8.42
N LYS A 78 1.00 -12.45 -8.41
CA LYS A 78 0.19 -13.16 -9.42
C LYS A 78 -1.21 -12.57 -9.55
N PHE A 79 -1.84 -12.21 -8.43
CA PHE A 79 -3.20 -11.66 -8.41
C PHE A 79 -3.27 -10.13 -8.24
N GLY A 80 -2.15 -9.46 -8.50
CA GLY A 80 -1.96 -8.01 -8.32
C GLY A 80 -1.71 -7.63 -6.87
N ILE A 81 -1.34 -6.36 -6.63
CA ILE A 81 -1.17 -5.86 -5.27
C ILE A 81 -2.55 -5.72 -4.64
N ARG A 82 -2.74 -6.36 -3.48
CA ARG A 82 -4.00 -6.32 -2.74
C ARG A 82 -3.78 -5.88 -1.30
N MET A 83 -4.71 -5.07 -0.82
CA MET A 83 -4.77 -4.58 0.56
C MET A 83 -6.24 -4.44 0.93
N ASN A 84 -6.62 -4.82 2.15
CA ASN A 84 -8.03 -4.83 2.58
C ASN A 84 -8.95 -5.60 1.63
N GLN A 85 -8.45 -6.69 1.05
CA GLN A 85 -9.14 -7.52 0.06
C GLN A 85 -9.44 -6.82 -1.28
N VAL A 86 -8.99 -5.58 -1.46
CA VAL A 86 -9.18 -4.78 -2.68
C VAL A 86 -7.98 -4.94 -3.60
N LYS A 87 -8.24 -5.19 -4.89
CA LYS A 87 -7.20 -5.22 -5.91
C LYS A 87 -6.82 -3.81 -6.35
N TYR A 88 -5.53 -3.53 -6.33
CA TYR A 88 -4.94 -2.30 -6.83
C TYR A 88 -4.18 -2.54 -8.13
N GLN A 89 -4.35 -1.64 -9.08
CA GLN A 89 -3.56 -1.58 -10.31
C GLN A 89 -2.36 -0.67 -10.10
N LEU A 90 -1.17 -1.15 -10.47
CA LEU A 90 0.03 -0.34 -10.50
C LEU A 90 -0.06 0.69 -11.63
N LEU A 91 0.02 1.97 -11.29
CA LEU A 91 0.09 3.07 -12.25
C LEU A 91 1.54 3.39 -12.63
N LYS A 92 2.40 3.47 -11.61
CA LYS A 92 3.81 3.81 -11.78
C LYS A 92 4.60 3.28 -10.60
N GLN A 93 5.81 2.84 -10.89
CA GLN A 93 6.83 2.48 -9.92
C GLN A 93 8.04 3.40 -10.11
N ALA A 94 8.57 3.93 -9.02
CA ALA A 94 9.78 4.73 -8.98
C ALA A 94 10.86 4.05 -8.12
N GLU A 95 12.08 4.56 -8.17
CA GLU A 95 13.21 4.06 -7.38
C GLU A 95 12.96 4.19 -5.87
N GLY A 96 13.62 3.34 -5.06
CA GLY A 96 13.42 3.33 -3.61
C GLY A 96 12.07 2.69 -3.21
N PRO A 97 11.75 1.53 -3.80
CA PRO A 97 10.40 1.05 -4.15
C PRO A 97 9.25 1.96 -3.71
N LEU A 98 8.86 2.86 -4.62
CA LEU A 98 7.72 3.75 -4.48
C LEU A 98 6.67 3.39 -5.53
N LEU A 99 5.47 3.06 -5.08
CA LEU A 99 4.36 2.57 -5.90
C LEU A 99 3.20 3.53 -5.84
N TYR A 100 2.71 3.91 -7.01
CA TYR A 100 1.45 4.61 -7.15
C TYR A 100 0.41 3.64 -7.67
N LEU A 101 -0.66 3.49 -6.90
CA LEU A 101 -1.67 2.47 -7.10
C LEU A 101 -3.04 3.12 -7.28
N LYS A 102 -3.90 2.53 -8.12
CA LYS A 102 -5.31 2.92 -8.22
C LYS A 102 -6.23 1.71 -8.02
N CYS A 103 -7.42 1.97 -7.53
CA CYS A 103 -8.53 1.02 -7.52
C CYS A 103 -9.80 1.71 -8.06
N SER A 104 -10.91 1.00 -8.13
CA SER A 104 -12.17 1.55 -8.66
C SER A 104 -12.73 2.71 -7.83
N THR A 105 -12.41 2.77 -6.53
CA THR A 105 -12.97 3.73 -5.57
C THR A 105 -11.93 4.70 -4.99
N GLY A 106 -10.74 4.75 -5.55
CA GLY A 106 -9.64 5.60 -5.08
C GLY A 106 -8.27 5.08 -5.49
N GLY A 107 -7.33 5.07 -4.56
CA GLY A 107 -5.99 4.58 -4.80
C GLY A 107 -5.16 4.45 -3.55
N ALA A 108 -3.88 4.16 -3.74
CA ALA A 108 -2.92 4.06 -2.66
C ALA A 108 -1.53 4.52 -3.11
N CYS A 109 -0.76 5.03 -2.16
CA CYS A 109 0.68 5.21 -2.31
C CYS A 109 1.37 4.25 -1.34
N VAL A 110 2.38 3.53 -1.83
CA VAL A 110 3.19 2.64 -1.02
C VAL A 110 4.66 2.96 -1.23
N ALA A 111 5.38 3.25 -0.15
CA ALA A 111 6.80 3.57 -0.19
C ALA A 111 7.58 2.66 0.75
N ALA A 112 8.68 2.07 0.29
CA ALA A 112 9.55 1.28 1.13
C ALA A 112 10.83 2.04 1.50
N THR A 113 11.27 1.84 2.74
CA THR A 113 12.58 2.26 3.25
C THR A 113 13.53 1.05 3.26
N ASN A 114 14.61 1.13 4.04
CA ASN A 114 15.52 0.00 4.18
C ASN A 114 14.86 -1.17 4.93
N ALA A 115 14.05 -0.87 5.95
CA ALA A 115 13.45 -1.80 6.88
C ALA A 115 11.92 -1.66 7.04
N LEU A 116 11.28 -0.64 6.47
CA LEU A 116 9.84 -0.39 6.61
C LEU A 116 9.12 -0.28 5.26
N VAL A 117 7.82 -0.50 5.28
CA VAL A 117 6.88 -0.21 4.19
C VAL A 117 5.80 0.71 4.75
N ILE A 118 5.62 1.88 4.12
CA ILE A 118 4.62 2.88 4.47
C ILE A 118 3.50 2.78 3.44
N VAL A 119 2.26 2.69 3.90
CA VAL A 119 1.07 2.62 3.07
C VAL A 119 0.14 3.78 3.42
N GLY A 120 -0.33 4.49 2.40
CA GLY A 120 -1.45 5.42 2.49
C GLY A 120 -2.51 5.09 1.45
N ILE A 121 -3.76 4.96 1.89
CA ILE A 121 -4.92 4.71 1.03
C ILE A 121 -5.84 5.93 1.09
N TYR A 122 -6.24 6.41 -0.08
CA TYR A 122 -7.24 7.46 -0.23
C TYR A 122 -8.45 6.93 -1.02
N LYS A 123 -9.63 7.49 -0.73
CA LYS A 123 -10.86 7.23 -1.48
C LYS A 123 -11.24 8.48 -2.25
N GLY A 124 -11.66 8.32 -3.49
CA GLY A 124 -12.07 9.43 -4.34
C GLY A 124 -12.43 8.95 -5.73
N ALA A 125 -13.28 9.71 -6.43
CA ALA A 125 -13.68 9.41 -7.80
C ALA A 125 -13.62 10.69 -8.66
N GLY A 126 -13.53 10.52 -9.98
CA GLY A 126 -13.51 11.64 -10.92
C GLY A 126 -12.36 12.63 -10.64
N ASN A 127 -12.65 13.92 -10.72
CA ASN A 127 -11.64 14.97 -10.58
C ASN A 127 -11.08 15.10 -9.14
N GLU A 128 -11.87 14.76 -8.12
CA GLU A 128 -11.43 14.82 -6.71
C GLU A 128 -10.36 13.76 -6.41
N ALA A 129 -10.40 12.62 -7.13
CA ALA A 129 -9.39 11.57 -7.00
C ALA A 129 -7.98 12.08 -7.33
N GLN A 130 -7.84 13.02 -8.27
CA GLN A 130 -6.54 13.56 -8.66
C GLN A 130 -5.92 14.40 -7.53
N THR A 131 -6.71 15.27 -6.90
CA THR A 131 -6.24 16.10 -5.77
C THR A 131 -5.84 15.22 -4.58
N MET A 132 -6.68 14.23 -4.25
CA MET A 132 -6.42 13.29 -3.16
C MET A 132 -5.20 12.41 -3.44
N GLN A 133 -5.01 11.98 -4.68
CA GLN A 133 -3.83 11.23 -5.12
C GLN A 133 -2.55 12.02 -4.90
N VAL A 134 -2.50 13.26 -5.40
CA VAL A 134 -1.31 14.11 -5.29
C VAL A 134 -0.94 14.33 -3.82
N HIS A 135 -1.92 14.60 -2.97
CA HIS A 135 -1.68 14.78 -1.54
C HIS A 135 -1.22 13.47 -0.88
N CYS A 136 -1.92 12.34 -1.11
CA CYS A 136 -1.54 11.06 -0.54
C CYS A 136 -0.12 10.65 -0.93
N ASN A 137 0.24 10.82 -2.20
CA ASN A 137 1.57 10.54 -2.70
C ASN A 137 2.63 11.38 -1.97
N ALA A 138 2.46 12.70 -1.97
CA ALA A 138 3.41 13.62 -1.33
C ALA A 138 3.61 13.32 0.16
N THR A 139 2.53 13.01 0.88
CA THR A 139 2.59 12.73 2.32
C THR A 139 3.29 11.41 2.63
N VAL A 140 2.98 10.34 1.88
CA VAL A 140 3.64 9.03 2.05
C VAL A 140 5.12 9.09 1.67
N GLU A 141 5.45 9.79 0.59
CA GLU A 141 6.83 10.00 0.15
C GLU A 141 7.64 10.77 1.19
N ALA A 142 7.11 11.88 1.70
CA ALA A 142 7.79 12.69 2.70
C ALA A 142 8.09 11.91 3.97
N LEU A 143 7.14 11.08 4.45
CA LEU A 143 7.38 10.24 5.61
C LEU A 143 8.42 9.15 5.32
N ALA A 144 8.36 8.51 4.15
CA ALA A 144 9.33 7.50 3.76
C ALA A 144 10.74 8.09 3.65
N ASP A 145 10.90 9.26 3.05
CA ASP A 145 12.18 9.96 2.94
C ASP A 145 12.74 10.34 4.31
N TYR A 146 11.90 10.88 5.20
CA TYR A 146 12.28 11.17 6.57
C TYR A 146 12.78 9.92 7.32
N LEU A 147 12.07 8.80 7.18
CA LEU A 147 12.44 7.55 7.82
C LEU A 147 13.73 6.95 7.24
N ARG A 148 13.93 6.99 5.92
CA ARG A 148 15.20 6.59 5.28
C ARG A 148 16.38 7.41 5.80
N GLN A 149 16.21 8.73 5.89
CA GLN A 149 17.24 9.62 6.42
C GLN A 149 17.53 9.36 7.91
N SER A 150 16.53 8.88 8.64
CA SER A 150 16.64 8.50 10.05
C SER A 150 17.22 7.08 10.26
N GLY A 151 17.64 6.40 9.20
CA GLY A 151 18.28 5.08 9.25
C GLY A 151 17.32 3.88 9.19
N TRP A 152 16.04 4.12 8.89
CA TRP A 152 15.04 3.07 8.69
C TRP A 152 14.92 2.63 7.23
#